data_AF-A0A2J6R8Z4-F1
#
_entry.id   AF-A0A2J6R8Z4-F1
#
_cell.length_a   1.000
_cell.length_b   1.000
_cell.length_c   1.000
_cell.angle_alpha   90.00
_cell.angle_beta   90.00
_cell.angle_gamma   90.00
#
_symmetry.space_group_name_H-M   'P 1'
#
loop_
_entity.id
_entity.type
_entity.pdbx_description
1 polymer ?
#
loop_
_entity_poly.entity_id
_entity_poly.type
_entity_poly.pdbx_seq_one_letter_code
_entity_poly.pdbx_strand_id
1 'polypeptide(L)'
;MPFTLNHTHLTSFLGPCAQGEWEPFLSALDPNVHWVIADPSPNGEYPLGVYNVESWKEKIRAPLAKVLATPIKMVVDEVDIIDLKAIVECSGYATQKNGKPYNNKFCWIFIFDEETGKVVKIREYINTALVREVAGGQ
;
A
#
# COMPACT_ATOMS: atom_id res chain seq x y z
N MET A 1 5.56 -1.53 -28.00
CA MET A 1 4.69 -0.35 -27.76
C MET A 1 5.02 0.16 -26.37
N PRO A 2 5.16 1.47 -26.17
CA PRO A 2 5.38 2.02 -24.83
C PRO A 2 4.22 1.60 -23.91
N PHE A 3 4.51 1.43 -22.62
CA PHE A 3 3.48 1.08 -21.65
C PHE A 3 2.39 2.16 -21.62
N THR A 4 1.14 1.74 -21.47
CA THR A 4 0.01 2.65 -21.29
C THR A 4 -0.78 2.21 -20.08
N LEU A 5 -0.84 3.08 -19.08
CA LEU A 5 -1.61 2.85 -17.88
C LEU A 5 -3.11 2.95 -18.17
N ASN A 6 -3.87 1.98 -17.69
CA ASN A 6 -5.33 1.95 -17.80
C ASN A 6 -5.95 1.20 -16.63
N HIS A 7 -7.28 1.28 -16.50
CA HIS A 7 -8.01 0.64 -15.40
C HIS A 7 -7.85 -0.88 -15.37
N THR A 8 -7.76 -1.55 -16.53
CA THR A 8 -7.54 -2.99 -16.61
C THR A 8 -6.19 -3.37 -16.00
N HIS A 9 -5.14 -2.59 -16.30
CA HIS A 9 -3.82 -2.80 -15.71
C HIS A 9 -3.85 -2.63 -14.18
N LEU A 10 -4.43 -1.53 -13.67
CA LEU A 10 -4.57 -1.33 -12.22
C LEU A 10 -5.36 -2.45 -11.53
N THR A 11 -6.51 -2.81 -12.12
CA THR A 11 -7.38 -3.85 -11.56
C THR A 11 -6.69 -5.21 -11.53
N SER A 12 -5.79 -5.49 -12.48
CA SER A 12 -5.09 -6.78 -12.55
C SER A 12 -4.25 -7.07 -11.30
N PHE A 13 -3.70 -6.04 -10.64
CA PHE A 13 -2.88 -6.22 -9.44
C PHE A 13 -3.54 -5.72 -8.13
N LEU A 14 -4.46 -4.75 -8.19
CA LEU A 14 -5.21 -4.26 -7.02
C LEU A 14 -6.45 -5.11 -6.70
N GLY A 15 -7.11 -5.68 -7.71
CA GLY A 15 -8.31 -6.49 -7.54
C GLY A 15 -8.14 -7.68 -6.58
N PRO A 16 -7.06 -8.47 -6.68
CA PRO A 16 -6.78 -9.56 -5.74
C PRO A 16 -6.63 -9.11 -4.28
N CYS A 17 -6.25 -7.85 -4.03
CA CYS A 17 -6.11 -7.33 -2.67
C CYS A 17 -7.44 -7.33 -1.89
N ALA A 18 -8.59 -7.32 -2.56
CA ALA A 18 -9.90 -7.44 -1.93
C ALA A 18 -10.11 -8.79 -1.22
N GLN A 19 -9.36 -9.81 -1.64
CA GLN A 19 -9.34 -11.14 -1.01
C GLN A 19 -8.16 -11.31 -0.04
N GLY A 20 -7.34 -10.27 0.15
CA GLY A 20 -6.10 -10.33 0.92
C GLY A 20 -4.94 -10.98 0.16
N GLU A 21 -5.05 -11.09 -1.16
CA GLU A 21 -3.99 -11.59 -2.04
C GLU A 21 -3.11 -10.42 -2.51
N TRP A 22 -1.95 -10.27 -1.89
CA TRP A 22 -1.07 -9.11 -2.08
C TRP A 22 0.09 -9.35 -3.05
N GLU A 23 0.32 -10.60 -3.48
CA GLU A 23 1.46 -10.91 -4.34
C GLU A 23 1.40 -10.25 -5.73
N PRO A 24 0.22 -10.16 -6.39
CA PRO A 24 0.10 -9.43 -7.64
C PRO A 24 0.50 -7.96 -7.50
N PHE A 25 0.04 -7.28 -6.45
CA PHE A 25 0.42 -5.91 -6.13
C PHE A 25 1.94 -5.79 -5.93
N LEU A 26 2.54 -6.65 -5.09
CA LEU A 26 3.99 -6.60 -4.82
C LEU A 26 4.82 -6.87 -6.08
N SER A 27 4.33 -7.72 -6.99
CA SER A 27 4.99 -8.02 -8.26
C SER A 27 4.93 -6.87 -9.27
N ALA A 28 3.89 -6.03 -9.18
CA ALA A 28 3.73 -4.84 -10.01
C ALA A 28 4.66 -3.68 -9.58
N LEU A 29 5.28 -3.76 -8.41
CA LEU A 29 6.24 -2.77 -7.93
C LEU A 29 7.63 -3.00 -8.51
N ASP A 30 8.37 -1.92 -8.74
CA ASP A 30 9.81 -1.99 -8.84
C ASP A 30 10.40 -2.41 -7.48
N PRO A 31 11.36 -3.35 -7.40
CA PRO A 31 11.97 -3.75 -6.14
C PRO A 31 12.55 -2.57 -5.34
N ASN A 32 13.02 -1.53 -6.04
CA ASN A 32 13.56 -0.28 -5.50
C ASN A 32 12.56 0.89 -5.55
N VAL A 33 11.25 0.60 -5.63
CA VAL A 33 10.18 1.60 -5.57
C VAL A 33 10.45 2.62 -4.46
N HIS A 34 10.26 3.90 -4.75
CA HIS A 34 10.31 4.95 -3.75
C HIS A 34 8.93 5.10 -3.10
N TRP A 35 8.67 4.35 -2.03
CA TRP A 35 7.40 4.34 -1.32
C TRP A 35 7.44 5.22 -0.08
N VAL A 36 6.79 6.39 -0.16
CA VAL A 36 6.63 7.33 0.95
C VAL A 36 5.31 7.07 1.67
N ILE A 37 5.35 6.86 2.98
CA ILE A 37 4.15 6.75 3.83
C ILE A 37 3.95 8.05 4.62
N ALA A 38 2.83 8.70 4.36
CA ALA A 38 2.41 10.01 4.85
C ALA A 38 3.51 11.06 4.68
N ASP A 39 3.98 11.64 5.78
CA ASP A 39 5.08 12.61 5.77
C ASP A 39 6.36 11.95 6.29
N PRO A 40 7.45 11.90 5.51
CA PRO A 40 8.74 11.41 5.98
C PRO A 40 9.32 12.38 7.03
N SER A 41 8.86 12.24 8.28
CA SER A 41 9.35 13.02 9.40
C SER A 41 10.81 12.66 9.75
N PRO A 42 11.68 13.64 10.08
CA PRO A 42 13.05 13.39 10.52
C PRO A 42 13.15 12.48 11.74
N ASN A 43 12.08 12.39 12.54
CA ASN A 43 12.06 11.65 13.79
C ASN A 43 11.78 10.14 13.59
N GLY A 44 11.43 9.71 12.37
CA GLY A 44 11.28 8.28 12.04
C GLY A 44 10.16 7.56 12.79
N GLU A 45 9.08 8.25 13.15
CA GLU A 45 7.96 7.64 13.87
C GLU A 45 7.26 6.59 13.01
N TYR A 46 7.10 5.36 13.49
CA TYR A 46 6.31 4.34 12.79
C TYR A 46 4.86 4.82 12.57
N PRO A 47 4.27 4.63 11.36
CA PRO A 47 4.81 3.97 10.15
C PRO A 47 5.42 4.94 9.10
N LEU A 48 5.78 6.16 9.49
CA LEU A 48 6.28 7.20 8.60
C LEU A 48 7.66 6.85 8.04
N GLY A 49 7.87 7.13 6.76
CA GLY A 49 9.19 6.99 6.15
C GLY A 49 9.17 6.74 4.65
N VAL A 50 10.35 6.40 4.15
CA VAL A 50 10.59 6.01 2.76
C VAL A 50 11.05 4.56 2.74
N TYR A 51 10.41 3.75 1.92
CA TYR A 51 10.64 2.31 1.83
C TYR A 51 10.80 1.88 0.38
N ASN A 52 11.54 0.78 0.20
CA ASN A 52 11.45 -0.08 -0.98
C ASN A 52 10.62 -1.33 -0.62
N VAL A 53 10.45 -2.28 -1.56
CA VAL A 53 9.59 -3.46 -1.32
C VAL A 53 10.08 -4.29 -0.13
N GLU A 54 11.38 -4.50 -0.01
CA GLU A 54 11.98 -5.29 1.07
C GLU A 54 11.79 -4.64 2.44
N SER A 55 12.22 -3.38 2.57
CA SER A 55 12.10 -2.64 3.84
C SER A 55 10.65 -2.37 4.23
N TRP A 56 9.73 -2.23 3.28
CA TRP A 56 8.29 -2.15 3.58
C TRP A 56 7.77 -3.49 4.13
N LYS A 57 8.15 -4.62 3.53
CA LYS A 57 7.77 -5.95 4.02
C LYS A 57 8.26 -6.18 5.46
N GLU A 58 9.51 -5.83 5.73
CA GLU A 58 10.13 -5.99 7.04
C GLU A 58 9.54 -5.03 8.07
N LYS A 59 9.51 -3.72 7.76
CA LYS A 59 9.24 -2.67 8.74
C LYS A 59 7.76 -2.35 8.89
N ILE A 60 6.94 -2.54 7.86
CA ILE A 60 5.50 -2.21 7.88
C ILE A 60 4.64 -3.47 7.95
N ARG A 61 4.80 -4.38 6.99
CA ARG A 61 3.94 -5.57 6.87
C ARG A 61 4.16 -6.56 8.01
N ALA A 62 5.41 -6.86 8.37
CA ALA A 62 5.67 -7.88 9.39
C ALA A 62 5.14 -7.49 10.79
N PRO A 63 5.29 -6.25 11.28
CA PRO A 63 4.63 -5.82 12.52
C PRO A 63 3.11 -5.96 12.50
N LEU A 64 2.45 -5.51 11.42
CA LEU A 64 1.00 -5.67 11.26
C LEU A 64 0.59 -7.15 11.25
N ALA A 65 1.34 -8.02 10.57
CA ALA A 65 1.07 -9.46 10.53
C ALA A 65 1.17 -10.14 11.91
N LYS A 66 1.94 -9.58 12.86
CA LYS A 66 2.01 -10.12 14.22
C LYS A 66 0.74 -9.86 15.02
N VAL A 67 0.03 -8.77 14.75
CA VAL A 67 -1.14 -8.32 15.53
C VAL A 67 -2.47 -8.59 14.85
N LEU A 68 -2.48 -8.78 13.53
CA LEU A 68 -3.68 -9.13 12.77
C LEU A 68 -3.92 -10.66 12.76
N ALA A 69 -5.19 -11.04 12.85
CA ALA A 69 -5.66 -12.42 12.76
C ALA A 69 -5.84 -12.87 11.31
N THR A 70 -6.07 -11.93 10.40
CA THR A 70 -6.22 -12.17 8.96
C THR A 70 -5.36 -11.18 8.16
N PRO A 71 -4.99 -11.50 6.91
CA PRO A 71 -4.46 -10.49 5.99
C PRO A 71 -5.43 -9.30 5.87
N ILE A 72 -4.89 -8.12 5.60
CA ILE A 72 -5.70 -6.95 5.24
C ILE A 72 -6.36 -7.23 3.90
N LYS A 73 -7.68 -7.08 3.84
CA LYS A 73 -8.44 -7.00 2.59
C LYS A 73 -8.54 -5.53 2.19
N MET A 74 -8.09 -5.19 1.00
CA MET A 74 -8.16 -3.83 0.49
C MET A 74 -9.10 -3.77 -0.72
N VAL A 75 -10.07 -2.87 -0.64
CA VAL A 75 -10.96 -2.55 -1.77
C VAL A 75 -10.59 -1.18 -2.30
N VAL A 76 -10.63 -1.06 -3.63
CA VAL A 76 -10.47 0.21 -4.33
C VAL A 76 -11.84 0.91 -4.33
N ASP A 77 -11.86 2.12 -3.80
CA ASP A 77 -13.05 2.97 -3.72
C ASP A 77 -13.16 3.84 -4.99
N GLU A 78 -12.06 4.47 -5.41
CA GLU A 78 -12.01 5.39 -6.54
C GLU A 78 -10.62 5.37 -7.23
N VAL A 79 -10.60 5.65 -8.54
CA VAL A 79 -9.39 5.67 -9.36
C VAL A 79 -9.43 6.81 -10.36
N ASP A 80 -8.41 7.66 -10.33
CA ASP A 80 -8.09 8.62 -11.39
C ASP A 80 -6.77 8.24 -12.07
N ILE A 81 -6.75 8.29 -13.40
CA ILE A 81 -5.55 8.03 -14.21
C ILE A 81 -5.19 9.29 -14.99
N ILE A 82 -3.94 9.71 -14.87
CA ILE A 82 -3.37 10.87 -15.58
C ILE A 82 -2.04 10.42 -16.16
N ASP A 83 -2.02 10.10 -17.46
CA ASP A 83 -0.86 9.54 -18.16
C ASP A 83 -0.31 8.29 -17.42
N LEU A 84 0.92 8.36 -16.91
CA LEU A 84 1.59 7.30 -16.14
C LEU A 84 1.44 7.46 -14.62
N LYS A 85 0.41 8.17 -14.18
CA LYS A 85 0.07 8.34 -12.76
C LYS A 85 -1.32 7.80 -12.49
N ALA A 86 -1.47 7.07 -11.38
CA ALA A 86 -2.77 6.74 -10.82
C ALA A 86 -2.92 7.32 -9.42
N ILE A 87 -4.10 7.86 -9.11
CA ILE A 87 -4.54 8.20 -7.76
C ILE A 87 -5.62 7.18 -7.41
N VAL A 88 -5.43 6.47 -6.30
CA VAL A 88 -6.28 5.34 -5.91
C VAL A 88 -6.69 5.54 -4.46
N GLU A 89 -7.98 5.75 -4.23
CA GLU A 89 -8.56 5.72 -2.89
C GLU A 89 -8.99 4.31 -2.54
N CYS A 90 -8.69 3.88 -1.32
CA CYS A 90 -8.87 2.51 -0.86
C CYS A 90 -9.37 2.42 0.57
N SER A 91 -10.06 1.33 0.87
CA SER A 91 -10.40 0.90 2.23
C SER A 91 -9.74 -0.43 2.57
N GLY A 92 -9.04 -0.47 3.71
CA GLY A 92 -8.42 -1.67 4.25
C GLY A 92 -9.16 -2.21 5.47
N TYR A 93 -9.42 -3.52 5.49
CA TYR A 93 -10.16 -4.22 6.54
C TYR A 93 -9.41 -5.46 7.01
N ALA A 94 -9.30 -5.64 8.32
CA ALA A 94 -8.85 -6.90 8.94
C ALA A 94 -9.43 -7.03 10.36
N THR A 95 -9.23 -8.19 10.97
CA THR A 95 -9.50 -8.41 12.39
C THR A 95 -8.16 -8.53 13.12
N GLN A 96 -8.01 -7.83 14.24
CA GLN A 96 -6.88 -7.98 15.15
C GLN A 96 -7.01 -9.28 15.95
N LYS A 97 -5.90 -9.84 16.44
CA LYS A 97 -5.91 -11.07 17.27
C LYS A 97 -6.66 -10.92 18.59
N ASN A 98 -6.85 -9.68 19.07
CA ASN A 98 -7.66 -9.36 20.24
C ASN A 98 -9.17 -9.22 19.92
N GLY A 99 -9.59 -9.49 18.68
CA GLY A 99 -10.97 -9.39 18.21
C GLY A 99 -11.43 -8.00 17.77
N LYS A 100 -10.63 -6.94 17.98
CA LYS A 100 -10.97 -5.59 17.51
C LYS A 100 -10.79 -5.47 15.99
N PRO A 101 -11.57 -4.63 15.30
CA PRO A 101 -11.39 -4.40 13.88
C PRO A 101 -10.12 -3.58 13.59
N TYR A 102 -9.55 -3.78 12.41
CA TYR A 102 -8.62 -2.87 11.75
C TYR A 102 -9.33 -2.31 10.52
N ASN A 103 -9.71 -1.04 10.56
CA ASN A 103 -10.43 -0.36 9.48
C ASN A 103 -9.66 0.90 9.10
N ASN A 104 -8.89 0.85 8.01
CA ASN A 104 -8.06 1.95 7.56
C ASN A 104 -8.55 2.50 6.22
N LYS A 105 -8.36 3.79 5.99
CA LYS A 105 -8.58 4.46 4.72
C LYS A 105 -7.24 4.99 4.24
N PHE A 106 -6.94 4.78 2.97
CA PHE A 106 -5.72 5.28 2.39
C PHE A 106 -5.89 5.71 0.94
N CYS A 107 -5.10 6.69 0.55
CA CYS A 107 -4.97 7.16 -0.82
C CYS A 107 -3.54 6.88 -1.29
N TRP A 108 -3.40 6.20 -2.42
CA TRP A 108 -2.13 5.89 -3.05
C TRP A 108 -1.99 6.68 -4.34
N ILE A 109 -0.90 7.42 -4.47
CA ILE A 109 -0.48 8.04 -5.72
C ILE A 109 0.67 7.22 -6.29
N PHE A 110 0.41 6.52 -7.38
CA PHE A 110 1.38 5.71 -8.10
C PHE A 110 1.98 6.46 -9.27
N ILE A 111 3.29 6.35 -9.44
CA ILE A 111 3.99 6.73 -10.66
C ILE A 111 4.56 5.47 -11.31
N PHE A 112 4.24 5.28 -12.59
CA PHE A 112 4.67 4.14 -13.38
C PHE A 112 5.86 4.49 -14.27
N ASP A 113 6.69 3.49 -14.50
CA ASP A 113 7.77 3.53 -15.48
C ASP A 113 7.23 3.21 -16.89
N GLU A 114 7.66 3.97 -17.89
CA GLU A 114 7.14 3.87 -19.27
C GLU A 114 7.63 2.63 -20.00
N GLU A 115 8.82 2.11 -19.64
CA GLU A 115 9.42 0.98 -20.33
C GLU A 115 8.94 -0.36 -19.74
N THR A 116 8.95 -0.45 -18.41
CA THR A 116 8.64 -1.68 -17.67
C THR A 116 7.17 -1.79 -17.28
N GLY A 117 6.45 -0.68 -17.20
CA GLY A 117 5.09 -0.63 -16.67
C GLY A 117 4.99 -0.89 -15.17
N LYS A 118 6.11 -0.88 -14.44
CA LYS A 118 6.14 -1.08 -12.98
C LYS A 118 5.88 0.22 -12.23
N VAL A 119 5.33 0.10 -11.03
CA VAL A 119 5.21 1.23 -10.10
C VAL A 119 6.59 1.53 -9.50
N VAL A 120 7.14 2.70 -9.81
CA VAL A 120 8.46 3.15 -9.35
C VAL A 120 8.41 4.16 -8.21
N LYS A 121 7.25 4.81 -7.99
CA LYS A 121 7.03 5.68 -6.82
C LYS A 121 5.62 5.48 -6.27
N ILE A 122 5.52 5.52 -4.95
CA ILE A 122 4.24 5.53 -4.22
C ILE A 122 4.29 6.69 -3.24
N ARG A 123 3.26 7.53 -3.25
CA ARG A 123 2.94 8.39 -2.10
C ARG A 123 1.65 7.89 -1.47
N GLU A 124 1.75 7.41 -0.24
CA GLU A 124 0.64 6.86 0.51
C GLU A 124 0.20 7.84 1.59
N TYR A 125 -1.08 8.20 1.60
CA TYR A 125 -1.73 8.86 2.73
C TYR A 125 -2.59 7.84 3.43
N ILE A 126 -2.41 7.65 4.73
CA ILE A 126 -3.08 6.61 5.52
C ILE A 126 -3.38 7.12 6.93
N ASN A 127 -4.34 6.52 7.64
CA ASN A 127 -4.50 6.77 9.07
C ASN A 127 -3.32 6.16 9.85
N THR A 128 -2.25 6.94 9.99
CA THR A 128 -1.01 6.55 10.67
C THR A 128 -1.20 6.36 12.18
N ALA A 129 -2.15 7.09 12.78
CA ALA A 129 -2.50 6.92 14.20
C ALA A 129 -3.06 5.52 14.47
N LEU A 130 -3.97 5.02 13.60
CA LEU A 130 -4.49 3.66 13.69
C LEU A 130 -3.38 2.61 13.50
N VAL A 131 -2.51 2.79 12.51
CA VAL A 131 -1.39 1.85 12.28
C VAL A 131 -0.48 1.78 13.51
N ARG A 132 -0.21 2.92 14.13
CA ARG A 132 0.59 3.00 15.37
C ARG A 132 -0.11 2.38 16.56
N GLU A 133 -1.40 2.62 16.77
CA GLU A 133 -2.17 1.97 17.83
C GLU A 133 -2.10 0.45 17.72
N VAL A 134 -2.23 -0.05 16.48
CA VAL A 134 -2.35 -1.50 16.23
C VAL A 134 -1.00 -2.21 16.26
N ALA A 135 0.04 -1.65 15.64
CA ALA A 135 1.34 -2.30 15.49
C ALA A 135 2.51 -1.66 16.27
N GLY A 136 2.35 -0.42 16.74
CA GLY A 136 3.36 0.29 17.54
C GLY A 136 3.05 0.39 19.04
N GLY A 137 1.84 0.00 19.47
CA GLY A 137 1.36 0.10 20.85
C GLY A 137 1.54 -1.16 21.71
N GLN A 138 2.52 -2.02 21.41
CA GLN A 138 2.85 -3.21 22.22
C GLN A 138 4.24 -3.13 22.83
#